data_AF-A0A962C9D5-F1
#
_entry.id   AF-A0A962C9D5-F1
#
_cell.length_a   1.000
_cell.length_b   1.000
_cell.length_c   1.000
_cell.angle_alpha   90.00
_cell.angle_beta   90.00
_cell.angle_gamma   90.00
#
_symmetry.space_group_name_H-M   'P 1'
#
loop_
_entity.id
_entity.type
_entity.pdbx_description
1 polymer ?
#
loop_
_entity_poly.entity_id
_entity_poly.type
_entity_poly.pdbx_seq_one_letter_code
_entity_poly.pdbx_strand_id
1 'polypeptide(L)'
;LAKPGYVCEPITLGANTDCYQPIEREYRITREIIEVLHACRHPLTIVTKNALVERDLDLLAPMAKDHLVQVFVSIGILDNRLAST
;
A
#
# COMPACT_ATOMS: atom_id res chain seq x y z
N LEU A 1 -4.16 13.47 -10.87
CA LEU A 1 -3.91 14.39 -9.73
C LEU A 1 -3.95 15.86 -10.13
N ALA A 2 -3.32 16.27 -11.25
CA ALA A 2 -3.29 17.68 -11.68
C ALA A 2 -4.53 18.20 -12.44
N LYS A 3 -5.62 17.43 -12.50
CA LYS A 3 -6.83 17.84 -13.24
C LYS A 3 -7.50 19.02 -12.51
N PRO A 4 -7.84 20.13 -13.20
CA PRO A 4 -8.63 21.20 -12.60
C PRO A 4 -9.96 20.67 -12.04
N GLY A 5 -10.26 21.01 -10.78
CA GLY A 5 -11.47 20.53 -10.08
C GLY A 5 -11.35 19.10 -9.52
N TYR A 6 -10.16 18.50 -9.48
CA TYR A 6 -9.95 17.25 -8.75
C TYR A 6 -10.20 17.46 -7.25
N VAL A 7 -11.12 16.68 -6.68
CA VAL A 7 -11.35 16.61 -5.24
C VAL A 7 -10.53 15.45 -4.70
N CYS A 8 -9.65 15.74 -3.75
CA CYS A 8 -8.74 14.76 -3.20
C CYS A 8 -9.47 13.83 -2.23
N GLU A 9 -9.32 12.52 -2.47
CA GLU A 9 -9.83 11.45 -1.61
C GLU A 9 -8.78 10.32 -1.56
N PRO A 10 -8.68 9.54 -0.47
CA PRO A 10 -7.72 8.44 -0.39
C PRO A 10 -7.87 7.44 -1.53
N ILE A 11 -6.76 7.08 -2.17
CA ILE A 11 -6.71 6.00 -3.17
C ILE A 11 -6.40 4.68 -2.46
N THR A 12 -7.23 3.66 -2.64
CA THR A 12 -7.00 2.34 -2.04
C THR A 12 -6.24 1.42 -2.99
N LEU A 13 -5.06 0.96 -2.57
CA LEU A 13 -4.32 -0.14 -3.19
C LEU A 13 -4.68 -1.45 -2.49
N GLY A 14 -4.80 -2.54 -3.25
CA GLY A 14 -5.10 -3.86 -2.66
C GLY A 14 -6.59 -4.17 -2.48
N ALA A 15 -7.50 -3.35 -3.02
CA ALA A 15 -8.95 -3.50 -2.81
C ALA A 15 -9.52 -4.81 -3.39
N ASN A 16 -9.09 -5.19 -4.60
CA ASN A 16 -9.60 -6.37 -5.30
C ASN A 16 -8.59 -7.52 -5.38
N THR A 17 -7.30 -7.20 -5.40
CA THR A 17 -6.19 -8.15 -5.44
C THR A 17 -5.03 -7.53 -4.68
N ASP A 18 -4.27 -8.35 -3.94
CA ASP A 18 -3.12 -7.87 -3.17
C ASP A 18 -2.17 -7.08 -4.07
N CYS A 19 -1.82 -5.85 -3.67
CA CYS A 19 -0.92 -5.00 -4.44
C CYS A 19 0.54 -5.42 -4.32
N TYR A 20 0.88 -6.29 -3.36
CA TYR A 20 2.22 -6.84 -3.15
C TYR A 20 2.29 -8.30 -3.59
N GLN A 21 1.94 -8.57 -4.86
CA GLN A 21 2.09 -9.91 -5.45
C GLN A 21 3.58 -10.30 -5.60
N PRO A 22 3.92 -11.59 -5.75
CA PRO A 22 5.33 -12.01 -5.90
C PRO A 22 6.11 -11.27 -7.00
N ILE A 23 5.45 -10.90 -8.10
CA ILE A 23 6.07 -10.16 -9.21
C ILE A 23 6.55 -8.76 -8.82
N GLU A 24 5.96 -8.15 -7.78
CA GLU A 24 6.37 -6.83 -7.30
C GLU A 24 7.79 -6.80 -6.76
N ARG A 25 8.40 -7.95 -6.44
CA ARG A 25 9.82 -8.03 -6.08
C ARG A 25 10.73 -7.52 -7.19
N GLU A 26 10.32 -7.69 -8.44
CA GLU A 26 11.05 -7.23 -9.63
C GLU A 26 10.44 -5.95 -10.20
N TYR A 27 9.11 -5.93 -10.40
CA TYR A 27 8.45 -4.89 -11.19
C TYR A 27 8.28 -3.58 -10.42
N ARG A 28 8.12 -3.65 -9.09
CA ARG A 28 8.02 -2.49 -8.19
C ARG A 28 6.95 -1.46 -8.59
N ILE A 29 5.91 -1.84 -9.33
CA ILE A 29 4.87 -0.92 -9.81
C ILE A 29 4.13 -0.29 -8.63
N THR A 30 3.82 -1.07 -7.59
CA THR A 30 3.18 -0.56 -6.37
C THR A 30 4.05 0.49 -5.70
N ARG A 31 5.37 0.30 -5.68
CA ARG A 31 6.30 1.30 -5.14
C ARG A 31 6.31 2.57 -5.99
N GLU A 32 6.41 2.47 -7.31
CA GLU A 32 6.39 3.63 -8.20
C GLU A 32 5.10 4.46 -8.03
N ILE A 33 3.96 3.78 -7.85
CA ILE A 33 2.69 4.45 -7.50
C ILE A 33 2.83 5.19 -6.17
N ILE A 34 3.35 4.55 -5.12
CA ILE A 34 3.57 5.18 -3.80
C ILE A 34 4.50 6.39 -3.93
N GLU A 35 5.57 6.33 -4.73
CA GLU A 35 6.50 7.44 -4.95
C GLU A 35 5.79 8.65 -5.58
N VAL A 36 4.93 8.43 -6.58
CA VAL A 36 4.12 9.49 -7.20
C VAL A 36 3.13 10.09 -6.20
N LEU A 37 2.44 9.26 -5.42
CA LEU A 37 1.50 9.72 -4.40
C LEU A 37 2.21 10.48 -3.28
N HIS A 38 3.39 10.02 -2.85
CA HIS A 38 4.24 10.68 -1.87
C HIS A 38 4.67 12.07 -2.35
N ALA A 39 5.19 12.16 -3.58
CA ALA A 39 5.60 13.43 -4.18
C ALA A 39 4.45 14.44 -4.29
N CYS A 40 3.22 13.93 -4.50
CA CYS A 40 2.01 14.74 -4.57
C CYS A 40 1.34 14.96 -3.20
N ARG A 41 1.91 14.45 -2.09
CA ARG A 41 1.29 14.41 -0.75
C ARG A 41 -0.15 13.88 -0.77
N HIS A 42 -0.42 12.92 -1.65
CA HIS A 42 -1.74 12.38 -1.88
C HIS A 42 -2.04 11.24 -0.89
N PRO A 43 -3.21 11.24 -0.22
CA PRO A 43 -3.55 10.20 0.71
C PRO A 43 -3.77 8.86 -0.02
N LEU A 44 -3.37 7.77 0.63
CA LEU A 44 -3.66 6.42 0.19
C LEU A 44 -4.01 5.49 1.34
N THR A 45 -4.68 4.39 1.02
CA THR A 45 -4.78 3.23 1.91
C THR A 45 -4.25 1.99 1.20
N ILE A 46 -3.67 1.07 1.97
CA ILE A 46 -3.15 -0.19 1.45
C ILE A 46 -3.84 -1.33 2.19
N VAL A 47 -4.36 -2.31 1.46
CA VAL A 47 -4.82 -3.58 2.01
C VAL A 47 -3.91 -4.69 1.50
N THR A 48 -3.28 -5.45 2.40
CA THR A 48 -2.37 -6.54 2.00
C THR A 48 -2.33 -7.67 3.02
N LYS A 49 -1.92 -8.85 2.57
CA LYS A 49 -1.55 -10.02 3.38
C LYS A 49 -0.05 -10.30 3.36
N ASN A 50 0.72 -9.55 2.57
CA ASN A 50 2.10 -9.85 2.26
C ASN A 50 3.06 -8.93 3.01
N ALA A 51 4.10 -9.52 3.62
CA ALA A 51 5.17 -8.79 4.30
C ALA A 51 6.02 -7.92 3.36
N LEU A 52 5.92 -8.08 2.04
CA LEU A 52 6.65 -7.25 1.06
C LEU A 52 6.33 -5.74 1.18
N VAL A 53 5.22 -5.37 1.82
CA VAL A 53 4.91 -3.97 2.19
C VAL A 53 6.03 -3.31 3.01
N GLU A 54 6.77 -4.08 3.80
CA GLU A 54 7.88 -3.57 4.61
C GLU A 54 9.02 -2.98 3.77
N ARG A 55 9.17 -3.42 2.51
CA ARG A 55 10.17 -2.87 1.57
C ARG A 55 10.01 -1.36 1.38
N ASP A 56 8.77 -0.87 1.41
CA ASP A 56 8.44 0.51 1.07
C ASP A 56 8.27 1.39 2.33
N LEU A 57 8.73 0.93 3.50
CA LEU A 57 8.69 1.68 4.76
C LEU A 57 9.40 3.04 4.68
N ASP A 58 10.42 3.18 3.82
CA ASP A 58 11.12 4.45 3.60
C ASP A 58 10.20 5.54 3.04
N LEU A 59 9.13 5.16 2.32
CA LEU A 59 8.09 6.06 1.83
C LEU A 59 6.87 6.07 2.76
N LEU A 60 6.45 4.91 3.25
CA LEU A 60 5.22 4.78 4.03
C LEU A 60 5.35 5.41 5.43
N ALA A 61 6.50 5.26 6.10
CA ALA A 61 6.71 5.83 7.43
C ALA A 61 6.62 7.37 7.47
N PRO A 62 7.28 8.13 6.58
CA PRO A 62 7.08 9.59 6.55
C PRO A 62 5.66 9.97 6.13
N MET A 63 5.01 9.25 5.19
CA MET A 63 3.60 9.50 4.87
C MET A 63 2.68 9.29 6.07
N ALA A 64 2.96 8.29 6.91
CA ALA A 64 2.17 7.98 8.09
C ALA A 64 2.29 9.08 9.15
N LYS A 65 3.49 9.67 9.32
CA LYS A 65 3.71 10.85 10.18
C LYS A 65 2.86 12.05 9.75
N ASP A 66 2.62 12.18 8.45
CA ASP A 66 1.79 13.24 7.88
C ASP A 66 0.31 12.86 7.77
N HIS A 67 -0.10 11.72 8.32
CA HIS A 67 -1.47 11.17 8.22
C HIS A 67 -1.95 10.92 6.77
N LEU A 68 -1.03 10.66 5.84
CA LEU A 68 -1.32 10.43 4.42
C LEU A 68 -1.45 8.95 4.05
N VAL A 69 -1.10 8.01 4.94
CA VAL A 69 -1.25 6.57 4.65
C VAL A 69 -1.81 5.80 5.83
N GLN A 70 -2.65 4.82 5.52
CA GLN A 70 -3.07 3.77 6.43
C GLN A 70 -2.85 2.41 5.77
N VAL A 71 -2.25 1.47 6.50
CA VAL A 71 -2.02 0.09 6.03
C VAL A 71 -2.88 -0.86 6.84
N PHE A 72 -3.69 -1.64 6.14
CA PHE A 72 -4.57 -2.67 6.68
C PHE A 72 -3.98 -4.04 6.34
N VAL A 73 -3.72 -4.84 7.38
CA VAL A 73 -3.24 -6.20 7.21
C VAL A 73 -4.40 -7.17 7.34
N SER A 74 -4.62 -7.97 6.29
CA SER A 74 -5.67 -8.98 6.29
C SER A 74 -5.16 -10.31 6.86
N ILE A 75 -5.65 -10.70 8.04
CA ILE A 75 -5.32 -11.98 8.65
C ILE A 75 -6.42 -12.98 8.29
N GLY A 76 -6.13 -13.92 7.39
CA GLY A 76 -7.12 -14.90 6.92
C GLY A 76 -7.37 -16.05 7.90
N ILE A 77 -6.33 -16.46 8.62
CA ILE A 77 -6.36 -17.55 9.60
C ILE A 77 -5.52 -17.09 10.79
N LEU A 78 -6.03 -17.27 12.01
CA LEU A 78 -5.31 -16.88 13.23
C LEU A 78 -4.38 -17.98 13.76
N ASP A 79 -4.69 -19.25 13.48
CA ASP A 79 -3.84 -20.39 13.84
C ASP A 79 -2.74 -20.60 12.79
N ASN A 80 -1.49 -20.36 13.21
CA ASN A 80 -0.32 -20.50 12.34
C ASN A 80 -0.11 -21.95 11.86
N ARG A 81 -0.52 -22.96 12.65
CA ARG A 81 -0.41 -24.37 12.24
C ARG A 81 -1.30 -24.66 11.05
N LEU A 82 -2.52 -24.13 11.05
CA LEU A 82 -3.47 -24.27 9.95
C LEU A 82 -3.04 -23.46 8.73
N ALA A 83 -2.41 -22.29 8.93
CA ALA A 83 -1.92 -21.45 7.84
C ALA A 83 -0.70 -22.05 7.10
N SER A 84 0.07 -22.91 7.76
CA SER A 84 1.29 -23.52 7.19
C SER A 84 1.08 -24.86 6.46
N THR A 85 -0.15 -25.38 6.47
CA THR A 85 -0.54 -26.61 5.75
C THR A 85 -0.73 -26.35 4.26
#